data_AF-A0A0R3QA20-F1
#
_entry.id   AF-A0A0R3QA20-F1
#
_cell.length_a   1.000
_cell.length_b   1.000
_cell.length_c   1.000
_cell.angle_alpha   90.00
_cell.angle_beta   90.00
_cell.angle_gamma   90.00
#
_symmetry.space_group_name_H-M   'P 1'
#
loop_
_entity.id
_entity.type
_entity.pdbx_description
1 polymer ?
#
loop_
_entity_poly.entity_id
_entity_poly.type
_entity_poly.pdbx_seq_one_letter_code
_entity_poly.pdbx_strand_id
1 'polypeptide(L)'
;MSLRSTTNNSLCHNFILISLLSLLLSLLLCAKQVTASIFEQASRSRCEPIEIPLCKDIPYKYTYFPNSLLQPDQQSLQTQTEHFKPLIKTNCNPHIKFFICSVFAPMCPEHMPQAVTSCRSVCEEVLINRVS
;
A
#
# COMPACT_ATOMS: atom_id res chain seq x y z
N MET A 1 -60.27 -40.28 -20.89
CA MET A 1 -59.60 -39.37 -21.85
C MET A 1 -58.20 -39.08 -21.30
N SER A 2 -57.19 -39.82 -21.74
CA SER A 2 -55.79 -39.63 -21.31
C SER A 2 -55.07 -38.81 -22.37
N LEU A 3 -54.60 -37.62 -22.02
CA LEU A 3 -53.64 -36.83 -22.82
C LEU A 3 -52.56 -36.26 -21.88
N ARG A 4 -51.64 -37.15 -21.48
CA ARG A 4 -50.18 -36.98 -21.50
C ARG A 4 -49.62 -35.61 -21.07
N SER A 5 -49.35 -35.45 -19.77
CA SER A 5 -48.36 -34.50 -19.25
C SER A 5 -46.96 -35.09 -19.44
N THR A 6 -46.35 -34.84 -20.60
CA THR A 6 -44.92 -35.11 -20.85
C THR A 6 -44.27 -33.83 -21.36
N THR A 7 -44.31 -32.79 -20.57
CA THR A 7 -43.38 -31.67 -20.69
C THR A 7 -42.60 -31.56 -19.38
N ASN A 8 -41.28 -31.38 -19.52
CA ASN A 8 -40.39 -30.78 -18.53
C ASN A 8 -39.51 -31.62 -17.59
N ASN A 9 -39.26 -32.92 -17.78
CA ASN A 9 -38.08 -33.55 -17.12
C ASN A 9 -36.76 -33.20 -17.83
N SER A 10 -36.73 -33.29 -19.17
CA SER A 10 -35.53 -32.97 -19.96
C SER A 10 -35.23 -31.46 -20.00
N LEU A 11 -36.29 -30.63 -20.05
CA LEU A 11 -36.14 -29.17 -19.99
C LEU A 11 -35.66 -28.71 -18.61
N CYS A 12 -36.18 -29.28 -17.51
CA CYS A 12 -35.70 -28.99 -16.16
C CYS A 12 -34.23 -29.43 -15.98
N HIS A 13 -33.85 -30.61 -16.48
CA HIS A 13 -32.46 -31.06 -16.47
C HIS A 13 -31.53 -30.13 -17.26
N ASN A 14 -31.96 -29.65 -18.44
CA ASN A 14 -31.22 -28.65 -19.20
C ASN A 14 -31.13 -27.30 -18.46
N PHE A 15 -32.19 -26.84 -17.80
CA PHE A 15 -32.13 -25.62 -16.98
C PHE A 15 -31.16 -25.74 -15.79
N ILE A 16 -31.16 -26.89 -15.11
CA ILE A 16 -30.23 -27.17 -14.00
C ILE A 16 -28.79 -27.22 -14.51
N LEU A 17 -28.53 -27.91 -15.63
CA LEU A 17 -27.20 -27.96 -16.24
C LEU A 17 -26.71 -26.57 -16.67
N ILE A 18 -27.57 -25.75 -17.27
CA ILE A 18 -27.21 -24.37 -17.66
C ILE A 18 -26.91 -23.52 -16.42
N SER A 19 -27.70 -23.66 -15.34
CA SER A 19 -27.47 -22.94 -14.09
C SER A 19 -26.18 -23.35 -13.38
N LEU A 20 -25.79 -24.64 -13.45
CA LEU A 20 -24.53 -25.12 -12.89
C LEU A 20 -23.33 -24.67 -13.73
N LEU A 21 -23.46 -24.70 -15.05
CA LEU A 21 -22.43 -24.21 -15.98
C LEU A 21 -22.21 -22.71 -15.84
N SER A 22 -23.28 -21.91 -15.68
CA SER A 22 -23.16 -20.47 -15.45
C SER A 22 -22.50 -20.16 -14.11
N LEU A 23 -22.89 -20.85 -13.03
CA LEU A 23 -22.28 -20.69 -11.71
C LEU A 23 -20.80 -21.07 -11.70
N LEU A 24 -20.44 -22.19 -12.36
CA LEU A 24 -19.05 -22.63 -12.50
C LEU A 24 -18.22 -21.62 -13.31
N LEU A 25 -18.78 -21.08 -14.41
CA LEU A 25 -18.12 -20.07 -15.22
C LEU A 25 -17.91 -18.77 -14.42
N SER A 26 -18.90 -18.33 -13.66
CA SER A 26 -18.78 -17.17 -12.75
C SER A 26 -17.73 -17.39 -11.66
N LEU A 27 -17.66 -18.58 -11.06
CA LEU A 27 -16.63 -18.93 -10.07
C LEU A 27 -15.22 -18.92 -10.69
N LEU A 28 -15.06 -19.47 -11.90
CA LEU A 28 -13.79 -19.48 -12.63
C LEU A 28 -13.35 -18.05 -13.03
N LEU A 29 -14.28 -17.21 -13.50
CA LEU A 29 -14.03 -15.80 -13.80
C LEU A 29 -13.64 -15.01 -12.53
N CYS A 30 -14.32 -15.26 -11.41
CA CYS A 30 -14.02 -14.62 -10.13
C CYS A 30 -12.62 -15.02 -9.61
N ALA A 31 -12.26 -16.31 -9.71
CA ALA A 31 -10.94 -16.80 -9.32
C ALA A 31 -9.81 -16.13 -10.13
N LYS A 32 -10.03 -15.85 -11.43
CA LYS A 32 -9.06 -15.13 -12.27
C LYS A 32 -8.87 -13.67 -11.84
N GLN A 33 -9.95 -13.00 -11.42
CA GLN A 33 -9.91 -11.59 -11.00
C GLN A 33 -9.14 -11.39 -9.68
N VAL A 34 -9.20 -12.36 -8.77
CA VAL A 34 -8.47 -12.35 -7.49
C VAL A 34 -6.97 -12.48 -7.72
N THR A 35 -6.53 -13.35 -8.63
CA THR A 35 -5.09 -13.51 -8.92
C THR A 35 -4.49 -12.30 -9.64
N ALA A 36 -5.24 -11.66 -10.53
CA ALA A 36 -4.76 -10.48 -11.26
C ALA A 36 -4.58 -9.25 -10.35
N SER A 37 -5.51 -9.03 -9.42
CA SER A 37 -5.48 -7.89 -8.49
C SER A 37 -4.38 -8.00 -7.43
N ILE A 38 -4.08 -9.20 -6.92
CA ILE A 38 -3.00 -9.43 -5.96
C ILE A 38 -1.62 -9.23 -6.62
N PHE A 39 -1.44 -9.70 -7.87
CA PHE A 39 -0.16 -9.58 -8.57
C PHE A 39 0.10 -8.15 -9.09
N GLU A 40 -0.94 -7.43 -9.54
CA GLU A 40 -0.84 -6.00 -9.94
C GLU A 40 -0.38 -5.08 -8.79
N GLN A 41 -0.88 -5.32 -7.57
CA GLN A 41 -0.46 -4.55 -6.38
C GLN A 41 1.00 -4.84 -5.99
N ALA A 42 1.51 -6.02 -6.34
CA ALA A 42 2.91 -6.37 -6.16
C ALA A 42 3.82 -5.79 -7.25
N SER A 43 3.28 -5.50 -8.46
CA SER A 43 4.04 -5.07 -9.62
C SER A 43 4.03 -3.57 -9.92
N ARG A 44 3.15 -2.77 -9.29
CA ARG A 44 3.23 -1.31 -9.41
C ARG A 44 4.45 -0.80 -8.65
N SER A 45 5.30 -0.03 -9.34
CA SER A 45 6.48 0.62 -8.78
C SER A 45 6.10 1.39 -7.52
N ARG A 46 6.50 0.87 -6.35
CA ARG A 46 6.18 1.45 -5.04
C ARG A 46 7.00 2.70 -4.73
N CYS A 47 7.85 3.15 -5.65
CA CYS A 47 8.65 4.37 -5.51
C CYS A 47 7.90 5.55 -6.12
N GLU A 48 7.56 6.53 -5.30
CA GLU A 48 6.93 7.78 -5.72
C GLU A 48 7.83 8.96 -5.34
N PRO A 49 7.78 10.08 -6.06
CA PRO A 49 8.43 11.31 -5.62
C PRO A 49 7.94 11.71 -4.22
N ILE A 50 8.85 12.20 -3.37
CA ILE A 50 8.46 12.74 -2.06
C ILE A 50 7.63 13.99 -2.30
N GLU A 51 6.38 14.02 -1.84
CA GLU A 51 5.52 15.20 -1.91
C GLU A 51 5.44 15.98 -0.59
N ILE A 52 5.85 15.36 0.51
CA ILE A 52 5.86 15.98 1.85
C ILE A 52 6.80 17.20 1.88
N PRO A 53 6.27 18.44 2.05
CA PRO A 53 7.08 19.65 1.94
C PRO A 53 8.26 19.71 2.90
N LEU A 54 8.08 19.19 4.13
CA LEU A 54 9.12 19.13 5.16
C LEU A 54 10.33 18.27 4.74
N CYS A 55 10.13 17.31 3.83
CA CYS A 55 11.09 16.28 3.47
C CYS A 55 11.64 16.41 2.04
N LYS A 56 11.37 17.52 1.34
CA LYS A 56 11.86 17.75 -0.03
C LYS A 56 13.38 17.93 -0.13
N ASP A 57 14.00 18.41 0.94
CA ASP A 57 15.42 18.81 1.04
C ASP A 57 16.29 17.80 1.81
N ILE A 58 15.91 16.52 1.82
CA ILE A 58 16.73 15.43 2.36
C ILE A 58 17.57 14.76 1.25
N PRO A 59 18.53 13.87 1.59
CA PRO A 59 19.49 13.27 0.65
C PRO A 59 18.91 12.37 -0.45
N TYR A 60 17.62 12.03 -0.41
CA TYR A 60 16.93 11.22 -1.42
C TYR A 60 15.63 11.88 -1.87
N LYS A 61 15.13 11.49 -3.05
CA LYS A 61 13.98 12.15 -3.72
C LYS A 61 12.75 11.26 -3.89
N TYR A 62 12.90 9.95 -3.72
CA TYR A 62 11.83 8.97 -3.90
C TYR A 62 11.55 8.22 -2.60
N THR A 63 10.28 8.07 -2.27
CA THR A 63 9.78 7.35 -1.10
C THR A 63 9.07 6.08 -1.51
N TYR A 64 9.18 5.06 -0.67
CA TYR A 64 8.34 3.88 -0.80
C TYR A 64 6.92 4.23 -0.32
N PHE A 65 5.91 3.90 -1.12
CA PHE A 65 4.52 4.24 -0.86
C PHE A 65 3.56 3.10 -1.23
N PRO A 66 2.48 2.84 -0.45
CA PRO A 66 2.13 3.50 0.82
C PRO A 66 3.12 3.20 1.93
N ASN A 67 3.27 4.13 2.88
CA ASN A 67 4.04 3.89 4.09
C ASN A 67 3.30 2.87 4.96
N SER A 68 3.81 1.64 5.05
CA SER A 68 3.13 0.54 5.75
C SER A 68 2.94 0.75 7.26
N LEU A 69 3.65 1.71 7.86
CA LEU A 69 3.56 2.02 9.29
C LEU A 69 2.61 3.19 9.60
N LEU A 70 2.21 3.96 8.59
CA LEU A 70 1.47 5.20 8.75
C LEU A 70 0.26 5.25 7.80
N GLN A 71 -0.25 6.46 7.56
CA GLN A 71 -1.41 6.68 6.71
C GLN A 71 -1.13 6.34 5.24
N PRO A 72 -2.20 5.97 4.48
CA PRO A 72 -2.07 5.41 3.14
C PRO A 72 -1.91 6.46 2.04
N ASP A 73 -1.95 7.77 2.33
CA ASP A 73 -1.73 8.84 1.35
C ASP A 73 -0.68 9.87 1.81
N GLN A 74 0.16 10.37 0.89
CA GLN A 74 1.24 11.32 1.25
C GLN A 74 0.67 12.65 1.75
N GLN A 75 -0.51 13.06 1.29
CA GLN A 75 -1.17 14.33 1.65
C GLN A 75 -1.51 14.38 3.14
N SER A 76 -2.04 13.30 3.69
CA SER A 76 -2.38 13.19 5.11
C SER A 76 -1.12 13.18 5.99
N LEU A 77 -0.02 12.58 5.51
CA LEU A 77 1.28 12.63 6.18
C LEU A 77 1.87 14.05 6.19
N GLN A 78 1.55 14.91 5.22
CA GLN A 78 1.98 16.32 5.25
C GLN A 78 1.51 16.98 6.54
N THR A 79 0.22 16.89 6.85
CA THR A 79 -0.35 17.46 8.07
C THR A 79 0.27 16.88 9.33
N GLN A 80 0.57 15.58 9.37
CA GLN A 80 1.22 14.96 10.52
C GLN A 80 2.66 15.46 10.73
N THR A 81 3.42 15.62 9.66
CA THR A 81 4.81 16.10 9.74
C THR A 81 4.92 17.54 10.24
N GLU A 82 3.88 18.37 10.04
CA GLU A 82 3.83 19.75 10.55
C GLU A 82 3.99 19.82 12.07
N HIS A 83 3.46 18.83 12.81
CA HIS A 83 3.59 18.77 14.28
C HIS A 83 5.04 18.66 14.75
N PHE A 84 5.95 18.19 13.89
CA PHE A 84 7.37 18.06 14.20
C PHE A 84 8.20 19.29 13.83
N LYS A 85 7.63 20.28 13.12
CA LYS A 85 8.35 21.52 12.76
C LYS A 85 8.94 22.26 13.97
N PRO A 86 8.22 22.45 15.10
CA PRO A 86 8.80 23.09 16.27
C PRO A 86 10.05 22.37 16.77
N LEU A 87 10.00 21.03 16.81
CA LEU A 87 11.11 20.19 17.25
C LEU A 87 12.31 20.30 16.30
N ILE A 88 12.09 20.20 14.99
CA ILE A 88 13.16 20.36 13.97
C ILE A 88 13.82 21.74 14.07
N LYS A 89 13.04 22.79 14.32
CA LYS A 89 13.56 24.17 14.47
C LYS A 89 14.45 24.36 15.70
N THR A 90 14.31 23.52 16.74
CA THR A 90 15.23 23.58 17.90
C THR A 90 16.66 23.20 17.51
N ASN A 91 16.82 22.44 16.42
CA ASN A 91 18.11 21.92 15.97
C ASN A 91 18.89 21.19 17.08
N CYS A 92 18.19 20.50 17.99
CA CYS A 92 18.80 19.82 19.12
C CYS A 92 19.67 18.61 18.74
N ASN A 93 19.54 18.11 17.51
CA ASN A 93 20.40 17.10 16.91
C ASN A 93 20.43 17.31 15.39
N PRO A 94 21.59 17.24 14.71
CA PRO A 94 21.71 17.46 13.27
C PRO A 94 20.91 16.45 12.41
N HIS A 95 20.62 15.27 12.94
CA HIS A 95 19.90 14.19 12.26
C HIS A 95 18.39 14.22 12.51
N ILE A 96 17.86 15.13 13.32
CA ILE A 96 16.45 15.11 13.73
C ILE A 96 15.48 15.18 12.53
N LYS A 97 15.76 16.08 11.59
CA LYS A 97 14.96 16.23 10.37
C LYS A 97 15.03 14.98 9.49
N PHE A 98 16.23 14.45 9.29
CA PHE A 98 16.46 13.25 8.51
C PHE A 98 15.72 12.05 9.12
N PHE A 99 15.83 11.86 10.43
CA PHE A 99 15.18 10.78 11.15
C PHE A 99 13.65 10.84 10.99
N ILE A 100 13.04 12.00 11.26
CA ILE A 100 11.59 12.20 11.08
C ILE A 100 11.20 11.86 9.64
N CYS A 101 11.89 12.43 8.65
CA CYS A 101 11.59 12.15 7.24
C CYS A 101 11.78 10.67 6.85
N SER A 102 12.74 9.96 7.43
CA SER A 102 12.95 8.52 7.17
C SER A 102 11.82 7.63 7.70
N VAL A 103 11.02 8.14 8.65
CA VAL A 103 9.83 7.46 9.18
C VAL A 103 8.61 7.77 8.32
N PHE A 104 8.41 9.03 7.93
CA PHE A 104 7.23 9.47 7.17
C PHE A 104 7.34 9.19 5.66
N ALA A 105 8.53 9.38 5.08
CA ALA A 105 8.85 9.18 3.68
C ALA A 105 10.09 8.27 3.55
N PRO A 106 9.99 6.97 3.86
CA PRO A 106 11.15 6.07 3.86
C PRO A 106 11.78 5.95 2.46
N MET A 107 13.10 5.81 2.40
CA MET A 107 13.84 5.76 1.14
C MET A 107 13.38 4.59 0.27
N CYS A 108 13.27 4.84 -1.04
CA CYS A 108 13.03 3.83 -2.07
C CYS A 108 14.31 3.57 -2.89
N PRO A 109 15.07 2.49 -2.64
CA PRO A 109 16.23 2.16 -3.45
C PRO A 109 15.78 1.56 -4.80
N GLU A 110 16.41 1.98 -5.91
CA GLU A 110 16.05 1.55 -7.28
C GLU A 110 16.13 0.03 -7.50
N HIS A 111 16.82 -0.71 -6.62
CA HIS A 111 17.04 -2.15 -6.75
C HIS A 111 16.64 -2.95 -5.51
N MET A 112 15.81 -2.39 -4.64
CA MET A 112 15.36 -3.08 -3.43
C MET A 112 13.83 -3.12 -3.34
N PRO A 113 13.22 -4.29 -3.06
CA PRO A 113 11.76 -4.43 -3.02
C PRO A 113 11.10 -3.80 -1.79
N GLN A 114 11.88 -3.22 -0.87
CA GLN A 114 11.43 -2.77 0.43
C GLN A 114 11.91 -1.36 0.76
N ALA A 115 11.10 -0.67 1.56
CA ALA A 115 11.41 0.63 2.11
C ALA A 115 12.61 0.56 3.05
N VAL A 116 13.45 1.59 3.06
CA VAL A 116 14.59 1.72 3.99
C VAL A 116 14.36 2.93 4.91
N THR A 117 14.32 2.67 6.22
CA THR A 117 14.25 3.71 7.26
C THR A 117 15.58 3.84 8.01
N SER A 118 15.71 4.81 8.90
CA SER A 118 16.93 5.02 9.69
C SER A 118 17.27 3.82 10.57
N CYS A 119 18.56 3.55 10.72
CA CYS A 119 19.06 2.56 11.67
C CYS A 119 18.66 2.90 13.11
N ARG A 120 18.57 1.88 13.97
CA ARG A 120 18.30 2.04 15.41
C ARG A 120 19.27 3.01 16.10
N SER A 121 20.55 2.99 15.73
CA SER A 121 21.56 3.89 16.29
C SER A 121 21.24 5.37 16.07
N VAL A 122 20.70 5.73 14.89
CA VAL A 122 20.30 7.11 14.56
C VAL A 122 19.09 7.53 15.40
N CYS A 123 18.13 6.62 15.61
CA CYS A 123 16.99 6.87 16.51
C CYS A 123 17.47 7.18 17.93
N GLU A 124 18.35 6.33 18.47
CA GLU A 124 18.93 6.51 19.80
C GLU A 124 19.72 7.83 19.90
N GLU A 125 20.46 8.19 18.85
CA GLU A 125 21.21 9.44 18.80
C GLU A 125 20.30 10.68 18.86
N VAL A 126 19.20 10.68 18.09
CA VAL A 126 18.22 11.77 18.07
C VAL A 126 17.49 11.89 19.42
N LEU A 127 17.21 10.76 20.08
CA LEU A 127 16.55 10.74 21.40
C LEU A 127 17.41 11.33 22.53
N ILE A 128 18.74 11.27 22.43
CA ILE A 128 19.65 11.64 23.52
C ILE A 128 19.87 13.17 23.65
N ASN A 129 19.19 14.03 22.85
CA ASN A 129 19.33 15.50 22.89
C ASN A 129 20.79 15.96 22.91
N ARG A 130 21.56 15.68 21.85
CA ARG A 130 22.95 16.13 21.77
C ARG A 130 23.06 17.52 21.14
N VAL A 131 22.95 18.55 21.97
CA VAL A 131 23.55 19.85 21.68
C VAL A 131 24.98 19.82 22.23
N SER A 132 25.97 19.87 21.34
CA SER A 132 27.36 20.23 21.64
C SER A 132 27.61 21.67 21.20
#